data_AF-A0A8S4RQG5-F1
#
_entry.id   AF-A0A8S4RQG5-F1
#
_cell.length_a   1.000
_cell.length_b   1.000
_cell.length_c   1.000
_cell.angle_alpha   90.00
_cell.angle_beta   90.00
_cell.angle_gamma   90.00
#
_symmetry.space_group_name_H-M   'P 1'
#
loop_
_entity.id
_entity.type
_entity.pdbx_description
1 polymer ?
#
loop_
_entity_poly.entity_id
_entity_poly.type
_entity_poly.pdbx_seq_one_letter_code
_entity_poly.pdbx_strand_id
1 'polypeptide(L)'
;MGFFDDILIPVNALQHPSRFDETDQAWVWEYPKEDGEKHDLFMDSGESIRFRVTSESFEESLPTGPPGTECPVQTVAPYRLVGGINEPGLGLLTWWETPEQDDDDDGDGNEEQENDE
;
A
#
# COMPACT_ATOMS: atom_id res chain seq x y z
N MET A 1 7.48 7.42 4.16
CA MET A 1 8.38 7.61 5.32
C MET A 1 9.60 8.38 4.85
N GLY A 2 10.04 9.42 5.56
CA GLY A 2 11.11 10.31 5.07
C GLY A 2 12.54 9.98 5.54
N PHE A 3 12.73 8.93 6.35
CA PHE A 3 14.02 8.61 7.00
C PHE A 3 14.49 7.16 6.81
N PHE A 4 13.65 6.28 6.26
CA PHE A 4 13.91 4.85 6.11
C PHE A 4 13.27 4.34 4.82
N ASP A 5 14.04 3.58 4.04
CA ASP A 5 13.71 3.11 2.70
C ASP A 5 13.93 1.60 2.50
N ASP A 6 14.63 0.92 3.42
CA ASP A 6 14.87 -0.53 3.38
C ASP A 6 13.65 -1.38 3.84
N ILE A 7 12.52 -1.21 3.13
CA ILE A 7 11.28 -1.95 3.35
C ILE A 7 11.00 -2.84 2.12
N LEU A 8 10.83 -4.15 2.35
CA LEU A 8 10.42 -5.10 1.31
C LEU A 8 9.00 -5.62 1.56
N ILE A 9 8.15 -5.55 0.53
CA ILE A 9 6.89 -6.28 0.48
C ILE A 9 7.07 -7.45 -0.50
N PRO A 10 7.21 -8.70 -0.03
CA PRO A 10 7.37 -9.84 -0.90
C PRO A 10 6.05 -10.18 -1.62
N VAL A 11 6.17 -10.77 -2.79
CA VAL A 11 5.03 -11.15 -3.65
C VAL A 11 3.98 -12.02 -2.99
N ASN A 12 4.41 -12.92 -2.11
CA ASN A 12 3.50 -13.78 -1.34
C ASN A 12 2.69 -13.02 -0.27
N ALA A 13 3.07 -11.79 0.05
CA ALA A 13 2.40 -10.91 1.01
C ALA A 13 1.58 -9.81 0.31
N LEU A 14 1.39 -9.90 -1.01
CA LEU A 14 0.48 -9.06 -1.78
C LEU A 14 -0.96 -9.60 -1.68
N GLN A 15 -1.92 -8.76 -2.06
CA GLN A 15 -3.32 -9.13 -2.20
C GLN A 15 -3.46 -10.20 -3.30
N HIS A 16 -4.43 -11.10 -3.14
CA HIS A 16 -4.67 -12.19 -4.08
C HIS A 16 -6.06 -12.05 -4.70
N PRO A 17 -6.22 -12.30 -6.02
CA PRO A 17 -5.16 -12.57 -7.00
C PRO A 17 -4.40 -11.30 -7.43
N SER A 18 -3.06 -11.37 -7.56
CA SER A 18 -2.24 -10.27 -8.11
C SER A 18 -1.26 -10.77 -9.15
N ARG A 19 -0.87 -9.87 -10.07
CA ARG A 19 0.07 -10.11 -11.16
C ARG A 19 1.04 -8.93 -11.30
N PHE A 20 2.23 -9.20 -11.83
CA PHE A 20 3.17 -8.15 -12.22
C PHE A 20 2.96 -7.81 -13.69
N ASP A 21 2.81 -6.52 -14.00
CA ASP A 21 2.79 -6.02 -15.37
C ASP A 21 4.19 -5.55 -15.76
N GLU A 22 4.83 -6.26 -16.69
CA GLU A 22 6.19 -5.90 -17.14
C GLU A 22 6.23 -4.60 -17.94
N THR A 23 5.11 -4.20 -18.56
CA THR A 23 5.06 -2.99 -19.39
C THR A 23 5.10 -1.74 -18.51
N ASP A 24 4.29 -1.74 -17.45
CA ASP A 24 4.18 -0.61 -16.52
C ASP A 24 5.10 -0.74 -15.30
N GLN A 25 5.82 -1.87 -15.17
CA GLN A 25 6.66 -2.22 -14.02
C GLN A 25 5.90 -2.10 -12.68
N ALA A 26 4.62 -2.45 -12.70
CA ALA A 26 3.68 -2.25 -11.60
C ALA A 26 2.99 -3.56 -11.19
N TRP A 27 2.64 -3.67 -9.91
CA TRP A 27 1.81 -4.77 -9.42
C TRP A 27 0.34 -4.43 -9.60
N VAL A 28 -0.45 -5.38 -10.09
CA VAL A 28 -1.89 -5.25 -10.29
C VAL A 28 -2.60 -6.22 -9.37
N TRP A 29 -3.52 -5.70 -8.56
CA TRP A 29 -4.45 -6.50 -7.79
C TRP A 29 -5.75 -6.68 -8.57
N GLU A 30 -6.10 -7.92 -8.90
CA GLU A 30 -7.33 -8.27 -9.61
C GLU A 30 -8.45 -8.52 -8.60
N TYR A 31 -9.24 -7.50 -8.27
CA TYR A 31 -10.36 -7.63 -7.35
C TYR A 31 -11.56 -8.27 -8.04
N PRO A 32 -12.04 -9.46 -7.61
CA PRO A 32 -13.19 -10.11 -8.24
C PRO A 32 -14.48 -9.38 -7.87
N LYS A 33 -15.24 -8.92 -8.88
CA LYS A 33 -16.60 -8.41 -8.67
C LYS A 33 -17.63 -9.55 -8.77
N GLU A 34 -18.79 -9.34 -8.15
CA GLU A 34 -19.90 -10.33 -8.16
C GLU A 34 -20.46 -10.58 -9.57
N ASP A 35 -20.30 -9.65 -10.52
CA ASP A 35 -20.78 -9.78 -11.90
C ASP A 35 -19.88 -10.68 -12.79
N GLY A 36 -18.80 -11.23 -12.23
CA GLY A 36 -17.80 -12.01 -12.98
C GLY A 36 -16.75 -11.15 -13.69
N GLU A 37 -16.91 -9.83 -13.68
CA GLU A 37 -15.88 -8.87 -14.08
C GLU A 37 -14.78 -8.74 -13.01
N LYS A 38 -13.56 -8.46 -13.46
CA LYS A 38 -12.42 -8.19 -12.57
C LYS A 38 -12.13 -6.69 -12.56
N HIS A 39 -11.82 -6.17 -11.39
CA HIS A 39 -11.36 -4.80 -11.25
C HIS A 39 -9.85 -4.79 -11.05
N ASP A 40 -9.12 -4.27 -12.04
CA ASP A 40 -7.67 -4.16 -11.97
C ASP A 40 -7.31 -2.90 -11.18
N LEU A 41 -6.71 -3.08 -10.01
CA LEU A 41 -6.20 -2.03 -9.15
C LEU A 41 -4.67 -2.00 -9.26
N PHE A 42 -4.15 -0.94 -9.88
CA PHE A 42 -2.72 -0.77 -10.11
C PHE A 42 -2.03 -0.20 -8.86
N MET A 43 -0.85 -0.73 -8.54
CA MET A 43 0.03 -0.19 -7.52
C MET A 43 1.04 0.75 -8.18
N ASP A 44 0.66 2.00 -8.35
CA ASP A 44 1.50 3.00 -9.01
C ASP A 44 2.66 3.47 -8.12
N SER A 45 3.80 3.72 -8.77
CA SER A 45 4.97 4.26 -8.09
C SER A 45 4.71 5.68 -7.60
N GLY A 46 5.06 5.97 -6.34
CA GLY A 46 4.93 7.32 -5.77
C GLY A 46 3.64 7.54 -4.98
N GLU A 47 2.69 6.61 -5.02
CA GLU A 47 1.53 6.66 -4.15
C GLU A 47 1.83 6.19 -2.72
N SER A 48 1.07 6.74 -1.77
CA SER A 48 1.19 6.35 -0.37
C SER A 48 0.43 5.05 -0.11
N ILE A 49 1.13 4.07 0.45
CA ILE A 49 0.55 2.78 0.81
C ILE A 49 0.54 2.59 2.33
N ARG A 50 -0.47 1.87 2.82
CA ARG A 50 -0.53 1.33 4.17
C ARG A 50 -0.10 -0.14 4.14
N PHE A 51 0.91 -0.49 4.91
CA PHE A 51 1.39 -1.86 5.04
C PHE A 51 1.55 -2.23 6.50
N ARG A 52 1.52 -3.54 6.79
CA ARG A 52 1.82 -4.06 8.12
C ARG A 52 3.22 -4.65 8.13
N VAL A 53 4.04 -4.26 9.10
CA VAL A 53 5.34 -4.91 9.34
C VAL A 53 5.09 -6.32 9.87
N THR A 54 5.64 -7.33 9.21
CA THR A 54 5.49 -8.74 9.58
C THR A 54 6.79 -9.33 10.13
N SER A 55 7.94 -8.79 9.73
CA SER A 55 9.25 -9.22 10.21
C SER A 55 10.26 -8.08 10.13
N GLU A 56 11.24 -8.11 11.02
CA GLU A 56 12.40 -7.24 11.00
C GLU A 56 13.67 -8.09 11.00
N SER A 57 14.71 -7.61 10.34
CA SER A 57 16.00 -8.27 10.27
C SER A 57 17.12 -7.26 10.47
N PHE A 58 18.09 -7.64 11.29
CA PHE A 58 19.32 -6.89 11.52
C PHE A 58 20.49 -7.73 11.03
N GLU A 59 21.31 -7.16 10.16
CA GLU A 59 22.55 -7.77 9.70
C GLU A 59 23.74 -7.04 10.33
N GLU A 60 24.55 -7.78 11.08
CA GLU A 60 25.70 -7.22 11.77
C GLU A 60 26.86 -7.02 10.78
N SER A 61 27.12 -5.76 10.44
CA SER A 61 28.19 -5.41 9.52
C SER A 61 29.55 -5.36 10.22
N LEU A 62 30.12 -6.53 10.52
CA LEU A 62 31.50 -6.61 11.00
C LEU A 62 32.49 -6.52 9.82
N PRO A 63 33.58 -5.75 9.94
CA PRO A 63 34.63 -5.73 8.93
C PRO A 63 35.20 -7.14 8.79
N THR A 64 34.97 -7.76 7.63
CA THR A 64 35.38 -9.13 7.37
C THR A 64 36.72 -9.11 6.66
N GLY A 65 37.81 -9.21 7.42
CA GLY A 65 39.16 -9.33 6.87
C GLY A 65 40.26 -8.84 7.81
N PRO A 66 41.52 -9.25 7.59
CA PRO A 66 42.65 -8.68 8.31
C PRO A 66 42.78 -7.17 8.01
N PRO A 67 43.28 -6.36 8.96
CA PRO A 67 43.43 -4.91 8.76
C PRO A 67 44.31 -4.65 7.53
N GLY A 68 43.74 -3.97 6.52
CA GLY A 68 44.44 -3.62 5.28
C GLY A 68 44.04 -4.44 4.04
N THR A 69 43.11 -5.40 4.16
CA THR A 69 42.45 -6.00 2.98
C THR A 69 41.15 -5.25 2.71
N GLU A 70 40.94 -4.86 1.46
CA GLU A 70 39.68 -4.30 0.97
C GLU A 70 38.57 -5.31 1.25
N CYS A 71 37.80 -5.07 2.31
CA CYS A 71 36.65 -5.90 2.62
C CYS A 71 35.63 -5.66 1.52
N PRO A 72 34.98 -6.71 0.95
CA PRO A 72 33.84 -6.48 0.08
C PRO A 72 32.85 -5.63 0.88
N VAL A 73 32.52 -4.46 0.37
CA VAL A 73 31.49 -3.58 0.95
C VAL A 73 30.27 -4.47 1.17
N GLN A 74 29.83 -4.63 2.42
CA GLN A 74 28.56 -5.32 2.66
C GLN A 74 27.48 -4.52 1.96
N THR A 75 26.93 -5.08 0.89
CA THR A 75 25.90 -4.44 0.07
C THR A 75 24.50 -4.61 0.65
N VAL A 76 24.38 -5.26 1.81
CA VAL A 76 23.10 -5.54 2.46
C VAL A 76 22.87 -4.50 3.53
N ALA A 77 21.68 -3.90 3.53
CA ALA A 77 21.28 -2.94 4.53
C ALA A 77 21.33 -3.56 5.94
N PRO A 78 21.95 -2.90 6.93
CA PRO A 78 22.10 -3.45 8.27
C PRO A 78 20.77 -3.56 9.03
N TYR A 79 19.74 -2.82 8.59
CA TYR A 79 18.38 -2.95 9.09
C TYR A 79 17.40 -2.99 7.95
N ARG A 80 16.56 -4.03 7.92
CA ARG A 80 15.55 -4.22 6.88
C ARG A 80 14.23 -4.64 7.49
N LEU A 81 13.15 -4.04 6.99
CA LEU A 81 11.79 -4.41 7.35
C LEU A 81 11.15 -5.22 6.22
N VAL A 82 10.41 -6.24 6.61
CA VAL A 82 9.54 -7.00 5.72
C VAL A 82 8.10 -6.74 6.14
N GLY A 83 7.27 -6.36 5.18
CA GLY A 83 5.86 -6.08 5.41
C GLY A 83 4.94 -6.88 4.50
N GLY A 84 3.64 -6.73 4.73
CA GLY A 84 2.59 -7.30 3.90
C GLY A 84 1.41 -6.34 3.74
N ILE A 85 0.64 -6.54 2.68
CA ILE A 85 -0.55 -5.78 2.34
C ILE A 85 -1.76 -6.68 2.02
N ASN A 86 -1.66 -7.97 2.30
CA ASN A 86 -2.67 -8.99 1.99
C ASN A 86 -3.92 -8.97 2.90
N GLU A 87 -4.09 -7.96 3.75
CA GLU A 87 -5.23 -7.82 4.67
C GLU A 87 -6.14 -6.65 4.25
N PRO A 88 -7.45 -6.69 4.56
CA PRO A 88 -8.36 -5.58 4.27
C PRO A 88 -7.88 -4.26 4.91
N GLY A 89 -7.98 -3.17 4.15
CA GLY A 89 -7.52 -1.84 4.60
C GLY A 89 -6.02 -1.58 4.42
N LEU A 90 -5.27 -2.50 3.80
CA LEU A 90 -3.85 -2.34 3.43
C LEU A 90 -3.69 -2.20 1.89
N GLY A 91 -2.55 -1.70 1.44
CA GLY A 91 -2.31 -1.32 0.04
C GLY A 91 -2.38 0.19 -0.15
N LEU A 92 -2.70 0.64 -1.36
CA LEU A 92 -2.81 2.07 -1.63
C LEU A 92 -3.99 2.67 -0.85
N LEU A 93 -3.83 3.89 -0.36
CA LEU A 93 -4.90 4.58 0.38
C LEU A 93 -6.12 4.83 -0.51
N THR A 94 -5.89 5.12 -1.79
CA THR A 94 -6.90 5.35 -2.83
C THR A 94 -7.82 4.15 -3.06
N TRP A 95 -7.41 2.94 -2.67
CA TRP A 95 -8.25 1.74 -2.79
C TRP A 95 -9.36 1.66 -1.75
N TRP A 96 -9.21 2.38 -0.64
CA TRP A 96 -10.09 2.30 0.53
C TRP A 96 -10.84 3.59 0.80
N GLU A 97 -10.54 4.66 0.06
CA GLU A 97 -11.31 5.90 0.12
C GLU A 97 -12.67 5.66 -0.53
N THR A 98 -13.73 5.68 0.29
CA THR A 98 -15.06 5.94 -0.24
C THR A 98 -15.07 7.37 -0.76
N PRO A 99 -15.57 7.63 -1.98
CA PRO A 99 -15.80 9.01 -2.40
C PRO A 99 -16.66 9.64 -1.31
N GLU A 100 -16.14 10.69 -0.68
CA GLU A 100 -16.88 11.47 0.30
C GLU A 100 -18.21 11.84 -0.38
N GLN A 101 -19.30 11.28 0.14
CA GLN A 101 -20.62 11.85 -0.04
C GLN A 101 -20.48 13.22 0.60
N ASP A 102 -20.40 14.27 -0.21
CA ASP A 102 -20.60 15.63 0.24
C ASP A 102 -21.90 15.62 1.07
N ASP A 103 -21.75 15.72 2.38
CA ASP A 103 -22.81 16.06 3.32
C ASP A 103 -23.21 17.51 2.99
N ASP A 104 -24.03 17.70 1.94
CA ASP A 104 -24.86 18.90 1.79
C ASP A 104 -25.98 18.82 2.86
N ASP A 105 -25.58 19.17 4.09
CA ASP A 105 -26.44 19.73 5.13
C ASP A 105 -26.99 21.07 4.63
N ASP A 106 -28.06 21.02 3.82
CA ASP A 106 -28.94 22.17 3.60
C ASP A 106 -30.21 22.00 4.45
N GLY A 107 -30.12 22.45 5.69
CA GLY A 107 -31.28 22.78 6.49
C GLY A 107 -31.86 24.13 6.09
N ASP A 108 -33.03 24.14 5.41
CA ASP A 108 -34.04 25.23 5.41
C ASP A 108 -35.28 24.74 4.63
N GLY A 109 -36.55 24.89 4.99
CA GLY A 109 -37.22 25.50 6.12
C GLY A 109 -38.65 24.94 6.19
N ASN A 110 -39.15 24.77 7.41
CA ASN A 110 -40.54 24.45 7.70
C ASN A 110 -41.34 25.75 7.79
N GLU A 111 -42.18 26.06 6.80
CA GLU A 111 -43.19 27.12 6.73
C GLU A 111 -43.89 26.94 5.36
N GLU A 112 -45.20 26.80 5.14
CA GLU A 112 -46.41 27.02 5.91
C GLU A 112 -47.53 26.08 5.38
N GLN A 113 -48.54 25.85 6.21
CA GLN A 113 -49.78 25.19 5.81
C GLN A 113 -50.58 26.11 4.86
N GLU A 114 -50.76 25.72 3.60
CA GLU A 114 -51.89 26.23 2.81
C GLU A 114 -53.01 25.19 2.83
N ASN A 115 -54.05 25.52 3.60
CA ASN A 115 -55.40 24.99 3.42
C ASN A 115 -55.87 25.38 2.01
N ASP A 116 -56.29 24.41 1.22
CA ASP A 116 -57.19 24.66 0.09
C ASP A 116 -58.42 23.74 0.20
N GLU A 117 -59.51 24.41 0.58
CA GLU A 117 -60.95 24.22 0.36
C GLU A 117 -61.61 22.82 0.41
#